data_AF-A0A1M8A3K4-F1
#
_entry.id   AF-A0A1M8A3K4-F1
#
_cell.length_a   1.000
_cell.length_b   1.000
_cell.length_c   1.000
_cell.angle_alpha   90.00
_cell.angle_beta   90.00
_cell.angle_gamma   90.00
#
_symmetry.space_group_name_H-M   'P 1'
#
loop_
_entity.id
_entity.type
_entity.pdbx_description
1 polymer ?
#
loop_
_entity_poly.entity_id
_entity_poly.type
_entity_poly.pdbx_seq_one_letter_code
_entity_poly.pdbx_strand_id
1 'polypeptide(L)'
;MDAGATALARDFPGVAALSREDWQALLAESLDPVRHAEEVRLYEATVDQLPAVRAMYEAYEAQLRRMEQAAAANEAQRPALEALRAEARAAYARARALEQQWPYVEQAMIEAHKRFTPHALWTRLHMGANEAHEASEDLANAYVEGLMPSMDDATFVRQYRASRADYHRRALLAERAGRARR
;
A
#
# COMPACT_ATOMS: atom_id res chain seq x y z
N MET A 1 5.76 -56.15 -48.17
CA MET A 1 5.95 -54.77 -47.64
C MET A 1 4.81 -53.95 -48.19
N ASP A 2 3.68 -53.92 -47.46
CA ASP A 2 2.40 -53.41 -47.94
C ASP A 2 1.80 -52.51 -46.86
N ALA A 3 2.52 -51.42 -46.56
CA ALA A 3 2.19 -50.49 -45.48
C ALA A 3 1.81 -49.10 -46.02
N GLY A 4 1.26 -49.06 -47.25
CA GLY A 4 0.92 -47.86 -48.02
C GLY A 4 -0.50 -47.84 -48.60
N ALA A 5 -1.35 -48.82 -48.28
CA ALA A 5 -2.81 -48.77 -48.53
C ALA A 5 -3.48 -47.91 -47.43
N THR A 6 -2.89 -46.74 -47.21
CA THR A 6 -2.78 -46.02 -45.93
C THR A 6 -3.80 -44.91 -45.80
N ALA A 7 -4.54 -44.90 -44.68
CA ALA A 7 -5.44 -43.85 -44.18
C ALA A 7 -6.58 -43.42 -45.11
N LEU A 8 -6.29 -43.04 -46.35
CA LEU A 8 -7.24 -42.60 -47.36
C LEU A 8 -8.32 -43.65 -47.66
N ALA A 9 -7.94 -44.93 -47.76
CA ALA A 9 -8.88 -46.02 -48.00
C ALA A 9 -9.79 -46.34 -46.80
N ARG A 10 -9.35 -45.98 -45.59
CA ARG A 10 -10.15 -46.14 -44.36
C ARG A 10 -11.14 -44.99 -44.20
N ASP A 11 -10.68 -43.77 -44.46
CA ASP A 11 -11.46 -42.56 -44.21
C ASP A 11 -12.39 -42.23 -45.39
N PHE A 12 -12.05 -42.68 -46.62
CA PHE A 12 -12.81 -42.46 -47.86
C PHE A 12 -12.84 -43.73 -48.74
N PRO A 13 -13.58 -44.78 -48.36
CA PRO A 13 -13.54 -46.08 -49.04
C PRO A 13 -14.02 -46.03 -50.50
N GLY A 14 -14.94 -45.13 -50.85
CA GLY A 14 -15.41 -44.94 -52.23
C GLY A 14 -14.35 -44.38 -53.17
N VAL A 15 -13.40 -43.60 -52.64
CA VAL A 15 -12.32 -42.97 -53.41
C VAL A 15 -11.20 -43.98 -53.68
N ALA A 16 -10.97 -44.91 -52.76
CA ALA A 16 -10.00 -45.98 -52.92
C ALA A 16 -10.42 -47.07 -53.93
N ALA A 17 -11.70 -47.16 -54.26
CA ALA A 17 -12.23 -48.12 -55.23
C ALA A 17 -12.11 -47.65 -56.69
N LEU A 18 -11.72 -46.39 -56.94
CA LEU A 18 -11.63 -45.81 -58.28
C LEU A 18 -10.41 -46.34 -59.05
N SER A 19 -10.60 -46.62 -60.34
CA SER A 19 -9.51 -47.09 -61.21
C SER A 19 -8.53 -45.95 -61.55
N ARG A 20 -7.31 -46.31 -61.98
CA ARG A 20 -6.30 -45.32 -62.42
C ARG A 20 -6.81 -44.43 -63.56
N GLU A 21 -7.66 -44.96 -64.43
CA GLU A 21 -8.26 -44.22 -65.54
C GLU A 21 -9.30 -43.21 -65.03
N ASP A 22 -10.10 -43.59 -64.03
CA ASP A 22 -11.06 -42.68 -63.38
C ASP A 22 -10.34 -41.53 -62.65
N TRP A 23 -9.20 -41.82 -62.01
CA TRP A 23 -8.35 -40.80 -61.39
C TRP A 23 -7.77 -39.83 -62.41
N GLN A 24 -7.36 -40.32 -63.58
CA GLN A 24 -6.85 -39.48 -64.66
C GLN A 24 -7.94 -38.59 -65.27
N ALA A 25 -9.18 -39.10 -65.38
CA ALA A 25 -10.33 -38.32 -65.82
C ALA A 25 -10.69 -37.22 -64.81
N LEU A 26 -10.73 -37.53 -63.52
CA LEU A 26 -10.96 -36.54 -62.44
C LEU A 26 -9.83 -35.51 -62.35
N LEU A 27 -8.57 -35.91 -62.57
CA LEU A 27 -7.43 -34.99 -62.63
C LEU A 27 -7.51 -34.08 -63.85
N ALA A 28 -7.88 -34.61 -65.02
CA ALA A 28 -8.09 -33.79 -66.22
C ALA A 28 -9.25 -32.79 -66.06
N GLU A 29 -10.29 -33.15 -65.31
CA GLU A 29 -11.44 -32.31 -65.01
C GLU A 29 -11.16 -31.24 -63.94
N SER A 30 -10.33 -31.55 -62.94
CA SER A 30 -9.90 -30.63 -61.86
C SER A 30 -8.76 -29.67 -62.24
N LEU A 31 -8.11 -29.88 -63.39
CA LEU A 31 -7.05 -28.99 -63.92
C LEU A 31 -7.60 -27.75 -64.64
N ASP A 32 -8.91 -27.66 -64.86
CA ASP A 32 -9.56 -26.44 -65.37
C ASP A 32 -9.72 -25.44 -64.20
N PRO A 33 -8.93 -24.35 -64.15
CA PRO A 33 -8.92 -23.43 -63.00
C PRO A 33 -10.24 -22.69 -62.83
N VAL A 34 -10.98 -22.48 -63.92
CA VAL A 34 -12.27 -21.79 -63.90
C VAL A 34 -13.33 -22.72 -63.34
N ARG A 35 -13.38 -23.96 -63.84
CA ARG A 35 -14.35 -24.97 -63.42
C ARG A 35 -14.12 -25.42 -61.98
N HIS A 36 -12.86 -25.58 -61.57
CA HIS A 36 -12.53 -25.88 -60.17
C HIS A 36 -12.94 -24.74 -59.21
N ALA A 37 -12.76 -23.47 -59.61
CA ALA A 37 -13.20 -22.32 -58.82
C ALA A 37 -14.74 -22.19 -58.76
N GLU A 38 -15.47 -22.71 -59.75
CA GLU A 38 -16.93 -22.81 -59.73
C GLU A 38 -17.40 -23.95 -58.82
N GLU A 39 -16.73 -25.10 -58.83
CA GLU A 39 -17.00 -26.24 -57.95
C GLU A 39 -16.74 -25.92 -56.47
N VAL A 40 -15.64 -25.22 -56.17
CA VAL A 40 -15.35 -24.74 -54.81
C VAL A 40 -16.43 -23.76 -54.34
N ARG A 41 -16.87 -22.83 -55.20
CA ARG A 41 -17.96 -21.90 -54.85
C ARG A 41 -19.30 -22.60 -54.67
N LEU A 42 -19.60 -23.63 -55.46
CA LEU A 42 -20.80 -24.45 -55.31
C LEU A 42 -20.73 -25.27 -54.02
N TYR A 43 -19.57 -25.82 -53.69
CA TYR A 43 -19.34 -26.52 -52.44
C TYR A 43 -19.51 -25.59 -51.23
N GLU A 44 -18.88 -24.42 -51.24
CA GLU A 44 -19.07 -23.40 -50.20
C GLU A 44 -20.54 -23.00 -50.07
N ALA A 45 -21.21 -22.70 -51.19
CA ALA A 45 -22.62 -22.32 -51.18
C ALA A 45 -23.56 -23.43 -50.69
N THR A 46 -23.24 -24.70 -50.95
CA THR A 46 -24.02 -25.85 -50.46
C THR A 46 -23.74 -26.16 -49.00
N VAL A 47 -22.49 -26.02 -48.55
CA VAL A 47 -22.10 -26.14 -47.15
C VAL A 47 -22.73 -25.03 -46.30
N ASP A 48 -22.76 -23.80 -46.79
CA ASP A 48 -23.41 -22.65 -46.14
C ASP A 48 -24.95 -22.76 -46.08
N GLN A 49 -25.52 -23.65 -46.89
CA GLN A 49 -26.95 -24.00 -46.82
C GLN A 49 -27.23 -25.08 -45.79
N LEU A 50 -26.22 -25.81 -45.29
CA LEU A 50 -26.42 -26.84 -44.28
C LEU A 50 -26.94 -26.20 -42.97
N PRO A 51 -28.04 -26.69 -42.40
CA PRO A 51 -28.62 -26.12 -41.18
C PRO A 51 -27.65 -26.07 -40.00
N ALA A 52 -26.78 -27.08 -39.88
CA ALA A 52 -25.76 -27.14 -38.83
C ALA A 52 -24.71 -26.02 -38.96
N VAL A 53 -24.30 -25.71 -40.19
CA VAL A 53 -23.30 -24.67 -40.48
C VAL A 53 -23.91 -23.28 -40.24
N ARG A 54 -25.15 -23.06 -40.67
CA ARG A 54 -25.90 -21.82 -40.36
C ARG A 54 -26.07 -21.60 -38.86
N ALA A 55 -26.50 -22.63 -38.13
CA ALA A 55 -26.64 -22.55 -36.68
C ALA A 55 -25.30 -22.25 -35.99
N MET A 56 -24.20 -22.80 -36.50
CA MET A 56 -22.85 -22.49 -36.01
C MET A 56 -22.48 -21.02 -36.28
N TYR A 57 -22.74 -20.49 -37.47
CA TYR A 57 -22.47 -19.08 -37.79
C TYR A 57 -23.32 -18.13 -36.95
N GLU A 58 -24.62 -18.40 -36.78
CA GLU A 58 -25.51 -17.61 -35.93
C GLU A 58 -25.04 -17.61 -34.46
N ALA A 59 -24.62 -18.77 -33.94
CA ALA A 59 -24.05 -18.88 -32.60
C ALA A 59 -22.74 -18.10 -32.47
N TYR A 60 -21.86 -18.17 -33.48
CA TYR A 60 -20.62 -17.42 -33.52
C TYR A 60 -20.87 -15.90 -33.53
N GLU A 61 -21.77 -15.40 -34.38
CA GLU A 61 -22.12 -13.98 -34.43
C GLU A 61 -22.76 -13.49 -33.13
N ALA A 62 -23.61 -14.31 -32.51
CA ALA A 62 -24.20 -13.98 -31.21
C ALA A 62 -23.11 -13.86 -30.13
N GLN A 63 -22.12 -14.75 -30.17
CA GLN A 63 -20.99 -14.71 -29.25
C GLN A 63 -20.09 -13.51 -29.51
N LEU A 64 -19.79 -13.19 -30.77
CA LEU A 64 -19.00 -12.03 -31.16
C LEU A 64 -19.64 -10.74 -30.63
N ARG A 65 -20.95 -10.56 -30.86
CA ARG A 65 -21.72 -9.43 -30.34
C ARG A 65 -21.64 -9.30 -28.82
N ARG A 66 -21.72 -10.41 -28.09
CA ARG A 66 -21.58 -10.42 -26.62
C ARG A 66 -20.18 -9.99 -26.20
N MET A 67 -19.13 -10.46 -26.88
CA MET A 67 -17.76 -10.07 -26.59
C MET A 67 -17.51 -8.59 -26.88
N GLU A 68 -18.04 -8.06 -27.98
CA GLU A 68 -17.95 -6.64 -28.33
C GLU A 68 -18.67 -5.76 -27.30
N GLN A 69 -19.86 -6.16 -26.87
CA GLN A 69 -20.60 -5.44 -25.81
C GLN A 69 -19.84 -5.45 -24.49
N ALA A 70 -19.27 -6.59 -24.09
CA ALA A 70 -18.45 -6.69 -22.89
C ALA A 70 -17.17 -5.85 -22.99
N ALA A 71 -16.52 -5.85 -24.15
CA ALA A 71 -15.34 -5.01 -24.41
C ALA A 71 -15.69 -3.51 -24.34
N ALA A 72 -16.80 -3.10 -24.94
CA ALA A 72 -17.28 -1.71 -24.89
C ALA A 72 -17.62 -1.28 -23.46
N ALA A 73 -18.27 -2.14 -22.67
CA ALA A 73 -18.56 -1.88 -21.26
C ALA A 73 -17.29 -1.74 -20.42
N ASN A 74 -16.29 -2.61 -20.65
CA ASN A 74 -15.00 -2.53 -19.98
C ASN A 74 -14.24 -1.26 -20.35
N GLU A 75 -14.23 -0.88 -21.63
CA GLU A 75 -13.58 0.33 -22.10
C GLU A 75 -14.25 1.59 -21.52
N ALA A 76 -15.57 1.59 -21.42
CA ALA A 76 -16.32 2.68 -20.79
C ALA A 76 -15.99 2.84 -19.29
N GLN A 77 -15.68 1.75 -18.59
CA GLN A 77 -15.30 1.76 -17.17
C GLN A 77 -13.81 2.06 -16.93
N ARG A 78 -12.95 1.84 -17.92
CA ARG A 78 -11.51 2.06 -17.82
C ARG A 78 -11.12 3.41 -17.21
N PRO A 79 -11.65 4.58 -17.63
CA PRO A 79 -11.22 5.86 -17.08
C PRO A 79 -11.52 6.00 -15.58
N ALA A 80 -12.68 5.50 -15.11
CA ALA A 80 -13.03 5.53 -13.70
C ALA A 80 -12.11 4.63 -12.86
N LEU A 81 -11.78 3.45 -13.37
CA LEU A 81 -10.84 2.53 -12.71
C LEU A 81 -9.41 3.08 -12.68
N GLU A 82 -8.96 3.73 -13.75
CA GLU A 82 -7.65 4.39 -13.80
C GLU A 82 -7.57 5.56 -12.83
N ALA A 83 -8.62 6.38 -12.75
CA ALA A 83 -8.72 7.46 -11.76
C ALA A 83 -8.65 6.91 -10.33
N LEU A 84 -9.46 5.90 -10.01
CA LEU A 84 -9.45 5.25 -8.69
C LEU A 84 -8.08 4.65 -8.37
N ARG A 85 -7.40 4.05 -9.36
CA ARG A 85 -6.05 3.49 -9.19
C ARG A 85 -5.02 4.59 -8.92
N ALA A 86 -5.14 5.74 -9.58
CA ALA A 86 -4.27 6.88 -9.34
C ALA A 86 -4.48 7.45 -7.93
N GLU A 87 -5.73 7.60 -7.49
CA GLU A 87 -6.07 8.03 -6.13
C GLU A 87 -5.53 7.08 -5.06
N ALA A 88 -5.74 5.77 -5.25
CA ALA A 88 -5.24 4.75 -4.34
C ALA A 88 -3.71 4.78 -4.23
N ARG A 89 -3.01 4.94 -5.37
CA ARG A 89 -1.55 5.09 -5.39
C ARG A 89 -1.10 6.35 -4.65
N ALA A 90 -1.77 7.48 -4.87
CA ALA A 90 -1.44 8.73 -4.19
C ALA A 90 -1.71 8.65 -2.67
N ALA A 91 -2.82 8.04 -2.25
CA ALA A 91 -3.14 7.80 -0.85
C ALA A 91 -2.10 6.88 -0.20
N TYR A 92 -1.72 5.79 -0.88
CA TYR A 92 -0.69 4.87 -0.40
C TYR A 92 0.67 5.56 -0.26
N ALA A 93 1.09 6.33 -1.28
CA ALA A 93 2.35 7.08 -1.22
C ALA A 93 2.37 8.07 -0.04
N ARG A 94 1.26 8.79 0.20
CA ARG A 94 1.13 9.68 1.36
C ARG A 94 1.23 8.92 2.69
N ALA A 95 0.54 7.78 2.81
CA ALA A 95 0.59 6.97 4.02
C ALA A 95 2.03 6.47 4.29
N ARG A 96 2.75 6.01 3.27
CA ARG A 96 4.14 5.56 3.41
C ARG A 96 5.08 6.71 3.77
N ALA A 97 4.87 7.90 3.22
CA ALA A 97 5.65 9.07 3.59
C ALA A 97 5.43 9.45 5.07
N LEU A 98 4.17 9.42 5.54
CA LEU A 98 3.85 9.67 6.94
C LEU A 98 4.44 8.60 7.88
N GLU A 99 4.40 7.33 7.48
CA GLU A 99 5.01 6.22 8.22
C GLU A 99 6.52 6.41 8.36
N GLN A 100 7.20 6.90 7.32
CA GLN A 100 8.62 7.24 7.37
C GLN A 100 8.91 8.45 8.28
N GLN A 101 7.99 9.41 8.36
CA GLN A 101 8.13 10.60 9.22
C GLN A 101 7.82 10.32 10.69
N TRP A 102 6.98 9.31 10.96
CA TRP A 102 6.53 8.93 12.29
C TRP A 102 7.65 8.83 13.35
N PRO A 103 8.74 8.07 13.14
CA PRO A 103 9.77 7.92 14.18
C PRO A 103 10.41 9.25 14.59
N TYR A 104 10.56 10.21 13.67
CA TYR A 104 11.14 11.51 13.98
C TYR A 104 10.20 12.37 14.83
N VAL A 105 8.91 12.37 14.48
CA VAL A 105 7.88 13.10 15.24
C VAL A 105 7.69 12.47 16.63
N GLU A 106 7.70 11.14 16.70
CA GLU A 106 7.62 10.40 17.95
C GLU A 106 8.81 10.70 18.86
N GLN A 107 10.04 10.68 18.32
CA GLN A 107 11.23 11.05 19.07
C GLN A 107 11.16 12.49 19.58
N ALA A 108 10.75 13.45 18.74
CA ALA A 108 10.59 14.84 19.14
C ALA A 108 9.53 15.00 20.24
N MET A 109 8.42 14.27 20.15
CA MET A 109 7.37 14.25 21.18
C MET A 109 7.91 13.68 22.50
N ILE A 110 8.60 12.53 22.46
CA ILE A 110 9.20 11.90 23.64
C ILE A 110 10.20 12.86 24.28
N GLU A 111 11.08 13.49 23.50
CA GLU A 111 12.07 14.45 23.99
C GLU A 111 11.45 15.69 24.64
N ALA A 112 10.42 16.26 24.01
CA ALA A 112 9.66 17.35 24.59
C ALA A 112 9.01 16.94 25.91
N HIS A 113 8.47 15.71 25.97
CA HIS A 113 7.78 15.18 27.15
C HIS A 113 8.72 14.75 28.28
N LYS A 114 9.99 14.37 28.01
CA LYS A 114 10.97 13.92 29.02
C LYS A 114 11.04 14.85 30.24
N ARG A 115 11.01 16.17 30.00
CA ARG A 115 11.10 17.21 31.05
C ARG A 115 9.85 17.31 31.93
N PHE A 116 8.72 16.83 31.44
CA PHE A 116 7.43 16.86 32.13
C PHE A 116 7.06 15.50 32.72
N THR A 117 7.93 14.50 32.60
CA THR A 117 7.73 13.21 33.27
C THR A 117 7.65 13.44 34.78
N PRO A 118 6.80 12.68 35.51
CA PRO A 118 6.70 12.79 36.96
C PRO A 118 8.05 12.66 37.66
N HIS A 119 8.96 11.85 37.11
CA HIS A 119 10.32 11.73 37.60
C HIS A 119 11.14 13.01 37.42
N ALA A 120 11.17 13.58 36.21
CA ALA A 120 11.93 14.80 35.93
C ALA A 120 11.41 16.00 36.76
N LEU A 121 10.09 16.12 36.91
CA LEU A 121 9.48 17.15 37.75
C LEU A 121 9.86 16.99 39.22
N TRP A 122 9.81 15.75 39.75
CA TRP A 122 10.25 15.45 41.12
C TRP A 122 11.74 15.77 41.32
N THR A 123 12.61 15.32 40.40
CA THR A 123 14.05 15.58 40.48
C THR A 123 14.33 17.08 40.46
N ARG A 124 13.66 17.84 39.58
CA ARG A 124 13.78 19.30 39.53
C ARG A 124 13.33 19.96 40.83
N LEU A 125 12.24 19.48 41.42
CA LEU A 125 11.75 19.97 42.71
C LEU A 125 12.73 19.66 43.85
N HIS A 126 13.32 18.47 43.85
CA HIS A 126 14.33 18.06 44.83
C HIS A 126 15.62 18.88 44.69
N MET A 127 16.15 19.05 43.47
CA MET A 127 17.31 19.91 43.22
C MET A 127 17.03 21.35 43.64
N GLY A 128 15.87 21.91 43.27
CA GLY A 128 15.49 23.26 43.68
C GLY A 128 15.25 23.43 45.18
N ALA A 129 15.04 22.35 45.94
CA ALA A 129 15.04 22.39 47.40
C ALA A 129 16.48 22.41 47.94
N ASN A 130 17.38 21.61 47.37
CA ASN A 130 18.80 21.62 47.74
C ASN A 130 19.45 22.99 47.44
N GLU A 131 19.21 23.57 46.26
CA GLU A 131 19.69 24.91 45.92
C GLU A 131 19.20 25.97 46.91
N ALA A 132 17.93 25.89 47.33
CA ALA A 132 17.37 26.80 48.33
C ALA A 132 17.97 26.60 49.73
N HIS A 133 18.39 25.37 50.04
CA HIS A 133 19.11 25.06 51.27
C HIS A 133 20.51 25.67 51.22
N GLU A 134 21.30 25.35 50.19
CA GLU A 134 22.66 25.87 49.98
C GLU A 134 22.68 27.40 50.00
N ALA A 135 21.79 28.07 49.26
CA ALA A 135 21.70 29.53 49.27
C ALA A 135 21.37 30.11 50.65
N SER A 136 20.60 29.40 51.47
CA SER A 136 20.30 29.84 52.84
C SER A 136 21.50 29.68 53.77
N GLU A 137 22.27 28.61 53.62
CA GLU A 137 23.50 28.37 54.39
C GLU A 137 24.59 29.37 53.97
N ASP A 138 24.74 29.65 52.68
CA ASP A 138 25.66 30.66 52.16
C ASP A 138 25.34 32.05 52.69
N LEU A 139 24.05 32.44 52.71
CA LEU A 139 23.62 33.72 53.31
C LEU A 139 23.98 33.78 54.82
N ALA A 140 23.77 32.69 55.55
CA ALA A 140 24.09 32.62 56.97
C ALA A 140 25.60 32.70 57.22
N ASN A 141 26.40 31.96 56.44
CA ASN A 141 27.85 31.97 56.54
C ASN A 141 28.41 33.36 56.21
N ALA A 142 27.97 33.97 55.11
CA ALA A 142 28.39 35.31 54.71
C ALA A 142 28.04 36.39 55.76
N TYR A 143 26.91 36.22 56.46
CA TYR A 143 26.54 37.09 57.56
C TYR A 143 27.45 36.91 58.78
N VAL A 144 27.70 35.67 59.19
CA VAL A 144 28.57 35.35 60.36
C VAL A 144 30.02 35.76 60.12
N GLU A 145 30.51 35.61 58.89
CA GLU A 145 31.86 36.00 58.48
C GLU A 145 32.01 37.52 58.27
N GLY A 146 30.92 38.29 58.39
CA GLY A 146 30.93 39.74 58.19
C GLY A 146 31.19 40.17 56.75
N LEU A 147 31.02 39.27 55.78
CA LEU A 147 31.20 39.53 54.35
C LEU A 147 30.11 40.42 53.75
N MET A 148 29.07 40.74 54.54
CA MET A 148 27.97 41.63 54.16
C MET A 148 27.92 42.89 55.04
N PRO A 149 28.91 43.81 54.93
CA PRO A 149 29.05 44.96 55.83
C PRO A 149 27.92 45.99 55.74
N SER A 150 27.09 45.93 54.70
CA SER A 150 25.91 46.79 54.52
C SER A 150 24.60 46.16 54.99
N MET A 151 24.62 44.93 55.53
CA MET A 151 23.41 44.23 55.94
C MET A 151 23.17 44.39 57.44
N ASP A 152 22.09 45.09 57.79
CA ASP A 152 21.58 45.18 59.17
C ASP A 152 20.92 43.86 59.62
N ASP A 153 20.99 43.57 60.92
CA ASP A 153 20.46 42.39 61.59
C ASP A 153 18.99 42.14 61.22
N ALA A 154 18.17 43.19 61.23
CA ALA A 154 16.74 43.09 60.89
C ALA A 154 16.52 42.69 59.43
N THR A 155 17.42 43.08 58.53
CA THR A 155 17.37 42.71 57.11
C THR A 155 17.85 41.29 56.88
N PHE A 156 18.93 40.87 57.56
CA PHE A 156 19.38 39.48 57.54
C PHE A 156 18.28 38.52 58.02
N VAL A 157 17.72 38.77 59.20
CA VAL A 157 16.67 37.90 59.78
C VAL A 157 15.47 37.77 58.85
N ARG A 158 15.07 38.87 58.20
CA ARG A 158 13.96 38.86 57.23
C ARG A 158 14.29 38.01 56.00
N GLN A 159 15.47 38.20 55.41
CA GLN A 159 15.90 37.47 54.21
C GLN A 159 16.13 35.99 54.49
N TYR A 160 16.81 35.66 55.60
CA TYR A 160 17.06 34.28 56.00
C TYR A 160 15.74 33.53 56.28
N ARG A 161 14.81 34.14 57.02
CA ARG A 161 13.48 33.54 57.26
C ARG A 161 12.71 33.29 55.97
N ALA A 162 12.72 34.24 55.03
CA ALA A 162 12.09 34.07 53.73
C ALA A 162 12.72 32.90 52.95
N SER A 163 14.05 32.85 52.90
CA SER A 163 14.79 31.76 52.23
C SER A 163 14.51 30.39 52.85
N ARG A 164 14.48 30.28 54.19
CA ARG A 164 14.15 29.03 54.89
C ARG A 164 12.70 28.61 54.69
N ALA A 165 11.77 29.57 54.67
CA ALA A 165 10.36 29.28 54.38
C ALA A 165 10.18 28.71 52.97
N ASP A 166 10.89 29.25 51.97
CA ASP A 166 10.89 28.73 50.60
C ASP A 166 11.53 27.34 50.52
N TYR A 167 12.67 27.10 51.19
CA TYR A 167 13.28 25.78 51.32
C TYR A 167 12.29 24.75 51.89
N HIS A 168 11.71 25.01 53.07
CA HIS A 168 10.81 24.07 53.74
C HIS A 168 9.56 23.79 52.90
N ARG A 169 9.02 24.79 52.19
CA ARG A 169 7.91 24.60 51.26
C ARG A 169 8.29 23.63 50.14
N ARG A 170 9.45 23.82 49.51
CA ARG A 170 9.93 22.95 48.42
C ARG A 170 10.26 21.54 48.91
N ALA A 171 10.90 21.41 50.07
CA ALA A 171 11.25 20.12 50.68
C ALA A 171 10.01 19.28 50.99
N LEU A 172 8.98 19.89 51.59
CA LEU A 172 7.72 19.21 51.91
C LEU A 172 6.95 18.78 50.65
N LEU A 173 6.97 19.61 49.60
CA LEU A 173 6.40 19.23 48.30
C LEU A 173 7.21 18.10 47.64
N ALA A 174 8.54 18.13 47.70
CA ALA A 174 9.42 17.09 47.14
C ALA A 174 9.19 15.74 47.83
N GLU A 175 9.05 15.76 49.15
CA GLU A 175 8.77 14.57 49.95
C GLU A 175 7.41 13.97 49.62
N ARG A 176 6.35 14.80 49.58
CA ARG A 176 5.00 14.36 49.19
C ARG A 176 4.98 13.76 47.79
N ALA A 177 5.62 14.42 46.82
CA ALA A 177 5.74 13.92 45.46
C ALA A 177 6.55 12.62 45.37
N GLY A 178 7.56 12.44 46.22
CA GLY A 178 8.34 11.20 46.32
C GLY A 178 7.56 10.04 46.97
N ARG A 179 6.68 10.33 47.94
CA ARG A 179 5.81 9.33 48.58
C ARG A 179 4.71 8.84 47.65
N ALA A 180 4.11 9.72 46.84
CA ALA A 180 3.08 9.36 45.86
C ALA A 180 3.60 8.49 44.69
N ARG A 181 4.92 8.27 44.59
CA ARG A 181 5.56 7.40 43.59
C ARG A 181 5.89 5.99 44.10
N ARG A 182 5.74 5.73 45.40
CA ARG A 182 5.91 4.38 45.99
C ARG A 182 4.56 3.67 46.01
#